data_AF-A0AAV7TV12-F1
#
_entry.id   AF-A0AAV7TV12-F1
#
_cell.length_a   1.000
_cell.length_b   1.000
_cell.length_c   1.000
_cell.angle_alpha   90.00
_cell.angle_beta   90.00
_cell.angle_gamma   90.00
#
_symmetry.space_group_name_H-M   'P 1'
#
loop_
_entity.id
_entity.type
_entity.pdbx_description
1 polymer ?
#
loop_
_entity_poly.entity_id
_entity_poly.type
_entity_poly.pdbx_seq_one_letter_code
_entity_poly.pdbx_strand_id
1 'polypeptide(L)'
;MATNVNCSSPERHTRSYTHLEGGDVRKRKLFCRTQWYLRIDKDGNVTGTTEPNNIYSILEIRTVDVGIVVIKGVESEYYLAMNKSGKVYAKKLRNEDCNFEEMILENHYNTYASAKWRHTGKRMFVAINNKGIPMKGKKSKKGQKASHFLPMRISNNT
;
A
#
# COMPACT_ATOMS: atom_id res chain seq x y z
N MET A 1 16.73 -11.73 -58.35
CA MET A 1 16.47 -12.86 -57.44
C MET A 1 16.93 -12.44 -56.05
N ALA A 2 16.01 -12.17 -55.13
CA ALA A 2 16.34 -11.78 -53.76
C ALA A 2 16.36 -13.03 -52.88
N THR A 3 17.47 -13.27 -52.20
CA THR A 3 17.69 -14.41 -51.31
C THR A 3 16.88 -14.27 -50.03
N ASN A 4 16.04 -15.27 -49.74
CA ASN A 4 15.26 -15.39 -48.51
C ASN A 4 16.19 -15.38 -47.27
N VAL A 5 16.02 -14.37 -46.43
CA VAL A 5 16.64 -14.32 -45.10
C VAL A 5 15.73 -15.09 -44.15
N ASN A 6 16.20 -16.26 -43.71
CA ASN A 6 15.49 -17.10 -42.76
C ASN A 6 15.62 -16.47 -41.35
N CYS A 7 14.62 -15.71 -40.92
CA CYS A 7 14.54 -15.18 -39.56
C CYS A 7 14.10 -16.30 -38.59
N SER A 8 15.06 -17.07 -38.09
CA SER A 8 14.86 -17.90 -36.91
C SER A 8 14.54 -16.99 -35.72
N SER A 9 13.27 -16.96 -35.32
CA SER A 9 12.82 -16.27 -34.12
C SER A 9 13.49 -16.91 -32.90
N PRO A 10 14.21 -16.17 -32.04
CA PRO A 10 14.81 -16.77 -30.87
C PRO A 10 13.69 -17.23 -29.92
N GLU A 11 13.77 -18.50 -29.53
CA GLU A 11 12.90 -19.13 -28.53
C GLU A 11 12.84 -18.25 -27.28
N ARG A 12 11.66 -17.71 -26.99
CA ARG A 12 11.44 -16.95 -25.77
C ARG A 12 11.45 -17.94 -24.62
N HIS A 13 12.61 -18.07 -23.97
CA HIS A 13 12.65 -18.60 -22.62
C HIS A 13 11.73 -17.74 -21.76
N THR A 14 10.57 -18.30 -21.38
CA THR A 14 9.68 -17.70 -20.40
C THR A 14 10.48 -17.55 -19.11
N ARG A 15 10.87 -16.32 -18.78
CA ARG A 15 11.46 -16.01 -17.48
C ARG A 15 10.47 -16.47 -16.41
N SER A 16 10.86 -17.47 -15.64
CA SER A 16 10.12 -17.89 -14.46
C SER A 16 10.17 -16.74 -13.44
N TYR A 17 9.12 -15.93 -13.41
CA TYR A 17 8.91 -14.92 -12.38
C TYR A 17 8.16 -15.61 -11.25
N THR A 18 8.91 -16.17 -10.30
CA THR A 18 8.39 -16.80 -9.07
C THR A 18 7.45 -15.88 -8.26
N HIS A 19 7.49 -14.56 -8.50
CA HIS A 19 6.56 -13.58 -7.94
C HIS A 19 5.14 -13.64 -8.57
N LEU A 20 4.98 -14.08 -9.83
CA LEU A 20 3.69 -14.12 -10.51
C LEU A 20 2.75 -15.23 -9.99
N GLU A 21 3.27 -16.23 -9.27
CA GLU A 21 2.47 -17.34 -8.74
C GLU A 21 1.83 -17.06 -7.35
N GLY A 22 1.96 -15.84 -6.80
CA GLY A 22 1.39 -15.50 -5.48
C GLY A 22 1.15 -14.02 -5.17
N GLY A 23 1.32 -13.13 -6.16
CA GLY A 23 1.30 -11.67 -5.98
C GLY A 23 2.59 -11.15 -5.32
N ASP A 24 2.94 -9.87 -5.55
CA ASP A 24 4.18 -9.29 -4.98
C ASP A 24 3.92 -9.04 -3.52
N VAL A 25 4.63 -9.75 -2.65
CA VAL A 25 4.54 -9.56 -1.21
C VAL A 25 5.73 -8.72 -0.78
N ARG A 26 5.45 -7.47 -0.42
CA ARG A 26 6.47 -6.48 -0.07
C ARG A 26 6.40 -6.17 1.42
N LYS A 27 7.40 -6.55 2.20
CA LYS A 27 7.56 -6.04 3.57
C LYS A 27 8.16 -4.64 3.56
N ARG A 28 7.43 -3.64 4.02
CA ARG A 28 7.81 -2.22 3.96
C ARG A 28 7.36 -1.49 5.22
N LYS A 29 7.91 -0.29 5.42
CA LYS A 29 7.34 0.73 6.28
C LYS A 29 6.68 1.80 5.41
N LEU A 30 5.50 2.28 5.78
CA LEU A 30 4.84 3.38 5.06
C LEU A 30 5.09 4.70 5.77
N PHE A 31 6.08 5.46 5.30
CA PHE A 31 6.43 6.76 5.87
C PHE A 31 5.60 7.87 5.23
N CYS A 32 4.66 8.41 5.99
CA CYS A 32 3.83 9.53 5.57
C CYS A 32 4.66 10.80 5.43
N ARG A 33 4.38 11.62 4.42
CA ARG A 33 5.04 12.91 4.19
C ARG A 33 4.84 13.90 5.34
N THR A 34 3.89 13.64 6.25
CA THR A 34 3.71 14.35 7.53
C THR A 34 4.68 13.92 8.63
N GLN A 35 5.70 13.12 8.30
CA GLN A 35 6.78 12.65 9.18
C GLN A 35 6.35 11.56 10.18
N TRP A 36 5.45 10.67 9.76
CA TRP A 36 4.93 9.58 10.59
C TRP A 36 4.99 8.24 9.85
N TYR A 37 5.46 7.21 10.51
CA TYR A 37 5.30 5.82 10.06
C TYR A 37 3.88 5.35 10.37
N LEU A 38 3.16 4.83 9.37
CA LEU A 38 1.89 4.15 9.62
C LEU A 38 2.13 2.93 10.51
N ARG A 39 1.39 2.84 11.61
CA ARG A 39 1.47 1.79 12.62
C ARG A 39 0.10 1.16 12.85
N ILE A 40 0.07 -0.17 12.97
CA ILE A 40 -1.10 -0.93 13.40
C ILE A 40 -0.69 -1.77 14.61
N ASP A 41 -1.09 -1.34 15.80
CA ASP A 41 -0.66 -1.99 17.04
C ASP A 41 -1.39 -3.32 17.33
N LYS A 42 -0.98 -4.00 18.41
CA LYS A 42 -1.54 -5.29 18.85
C LYS A 42 -3.06 -5.25 19.13
N ASP A 43 -3.59 -4.07 19.45
CA ASP A 43 -5.01 -3.87 19.77
C ASP A 43 -5.82 -3.47 18.52
N GLY A 44 -5.16 -3.34 17.36
CA GLY A 44 -5.77 -2.97 16.09
C GLY A 44 -5.96 -1.46 15.91
N ASN A 45 -5.30 -0.63 16.72
CA ASN A 45 -5.32 0.81 16.54
C ASN A 45 -4.41 1.21 15.38
N VAL A 46 -4.98 1.98 14.45
CA VAL A 46 -4.23 2.59 13.36
C VAL A 46 -3.78 3.98 13.80
N THR A 47 -2.48 4.23 13.84
CA THR A 47 -1.89 5.52 14.22
C THR A 47 -0.59 5.78 13.45
N GLY A 48 -0.01 6.96 13.63
CA GLY A 48 1.36 7.26 13.26
C GLY A 48 2.31 7.02 14.44
N THR A 49 3.52 6.53 14.16
CA THR A 49 4.65 6.57 15.10
C THR A 49 5.85 7.31 14.48
N THR A 50 6.67 7.97 15.29
CA THR A 50 7.96 8.55 14.87
C THR A 50 9.12 7.59 15.07
N GLU A 51 8.92 6.50 15.83
CA GLU A 51 9.94 5.51 16.13
C GLU A 51 10.32 4.69 14.89
N PRO A 52 11.55 4.83 14.37
CA PRO A 52 11.94 4.14 13.13
C PRO A 52 11.95 2.63 13.28
N ASN A 53 12.23 2.10 14.47
CA ASN A 53 12.38 0.66 14.74
C ASN A 53 11.12 0.02 15.35
N ASN A 54 9.98 0.70 15.32
CA ASN A 54 8.74 0.15 15.87
C ASN A 54 8.26 -1.06 15.07
N ILE A 55 8.18 -2.22 15.71
CA ILE A 55 7.79 -3.49 15.07
C ILE A 55 6.37 -3.45 14.47
N TYR A 56 5.46 -2.67 15.05
CA TYR A 56 4.09 -2.50 14.57
C TYR A 56 3.97 -1.55 13.37
N SER A 57 5.09 -0.95 12.92
CA SER A 57 5.16 -0.17 11.67
C SER A 57 5.61 -1.01 10.46
N ILE A 58 5.94 -2.29 10.68
CA ILE A 58 6.30 -3.22 9.63
C ILE A 58 5.02 -3.76 8.98
N LEU A 59 4.85 -3.48 7.69
CA LEU A 59 3.65 -3.80 6.93
C LEU A 59 3.99 -4.75 5.77
N GLU A 60 3.17 -5.77 5.59
CA GLU A 60 3.09 -6.57 4.38
C GLU A 60 2.12 -5.89 3.40
N ILE A 61 2.62 -5.50 2.23
CA ILE A 61 1.83 -4.99 1.13
C ILE A 61 1.75 -6.09 0.08
N ARG A 62 0.55 -6.61 -0.16
CA ARG A 62 0.30 -7.69 -1.13
C ARG A 62 -0.54 -7.14 -2.27
N THR A 63 -0.06 -7.26 -3.50
CA THR A 63 -0.87 -7.00 -4.69
C THR A 63 -1.92 -8.10 -4.86
N VAL A 64 -3.18 -7.72 -5.03
CA VAL A 64 -4.31 -8.66 -5.18
C VAL A 64 -5.03 -8.51 -6.52
N ASP A 65 -4.84 -7.38 -7.20
CA ASP A 65 -5.27 -7.10 -8.57
C ASP A 65 -4.39 -5.97 -9.13
N VAL A 66 -4.52 -5.65 -10.42
CA VAL A 66 -3.79 -4.57 -11.08
C VAL A 66 -4.03 -3.23 -10.35
N GLY A 67 -2.98 -2.72 -9.72
CA GLY A 67 -3.04 -1.48 -8.93
C GLY A 67 -3.81 -1.60 -7.61
N ILE A 68 -4.29 -2.78 -7.22
CA ILE A 68 -5.00 -3.00 -5.95
C ILE A 68 -4.11 -3.78 -5.00
N VAL A 69 -3.93 -3.23 -3.80
CA VAL A 69 -3.14 -3.84 -2.73
C VAL A 69 -3.97 -4.04 -1.48
N VAL A 70 -3.53 -5.00 -0.68
CA VAL A 70 -3.95 -5.20 0.71
C VAL A 70 -2.73 -4.95 1.59
N ILE A 71 -2.95 -4.22 2.69
CA ILE A 71 -1.88 -3.82 3.62
C ILE A 71 -2.17 -4.46 4.98
N LYS A 72 -1.23 -5.25 5.50
CA LYS A 72 -1.34 -5.97 6.76
C LYS A 72 -0.19 -5.62 7.68
N GLY A 73 -0.44 -5.35 8.96
CA GLY A 73 0.60 -5.27 9.97
C GLY A 73 1.19 -6.66 10.22
N VAL A 74 2.51 -6.81 10.06
CA VAL A 74 3.18 -8.12 10.21
C VAL A 74 3.11 -8.59 11.66
N GLU A 75 3.42 -7.71 12.60
CA GLU A 75 3.42 -8.07 14.03
C GLU A 75 2.00 -8.23 14.58
N SER A 76 1.11 -7.28 14.23
CA SER A 76 -0.24 -7.27 14.81
C SER A 76 -1.22 -8.19 14.09
N GLU A 77 -0.87 -8.66 12.89
CA GLU A 77 -1.71 -9.51 12.03
C GLU A 77 -3.05 -8.88 11.62
N TYR A 78 -3.20 -7.56 11.78
CA TYR A 78 -4.39 -6.81 11.36
C TYR A 78 -4.20 -6.25 9.95
N TYR A 79 -5.25 -6.31 9.14
CA TYR A 79 -5.36 -5.62 7.87
C TYR A 79 -5.78 -4.17 8.11
N LEU A 80 -5.11 -3.23 7.42
CA LEU A 80 -5.61 -1.88 7.26
C LEU A 80 -6.92 -1.93 6.48
N ALA A 81 -7.91 -1.16 6.92
CA ALA A 81 -9.22 -1.12 6.31
C ALA A 81 -9.80 0.29 6.32
N MET A 82 -10.66 0.58 5.35
CA MET A 82 -11.48 1.79 5.34
C MET A 82 -12.92 1.44 5.02
N ASN A 83 -13.85 1.87 5.87
CA ASN A 83 -15.27 1.60 5.65
C ASN A 83 -15.94 2.68 4.80
N LYS A 84 -17.21 2.46 4.43
CA LYS A 84 -18.04 3.39 3.65
C LYS A 84 -18.12 4.82 4.22
N SER A 85 -18.03 4.99 5.54
CA SER A 85 -18.03 6.33 6.17
C SER A 85 -16.69 7.08 6.03
N GLY A 86 -15.66 6.41 5.49
CA GLY A 86 -14.29 6.88 5.42
C GLY A 86 -13.52 6.71 6.73
N LYS A 87 -14.01 5.94 7.70
CA LYS A 87 -13.21 5.65 8.91
C LYS A 87 -12.10 4.66 8.53
N VAL A 88 -10.85 5.05 8.77
CA VAL A 88 -9.70 4.14 8.73
C VAL A 88 -9.66 3.36 10.04
N TYR A 89 -9.47 2.05 9.95
CA TYR A 89 -9.44 1.13 11.07
C TYR A 89 -8.61 -0.11 10.71
N ALA A 90 -8.48 -1.05 11.64
CA ALA A 90 -7.85 -2.33 11.38
C ALA A 90 -8.78 -3.50 11.73
N LYS A 91 -8.62 -4.64 11.06
CA LYS A 91 -9.40 -5.86 11.32
C LYS A 91 -8.61 -7.14 11.01
N LYS A 92 -8.94 -8.25 11.68
CA LYS A 92 -8.26 -9.54 11.47
C LYS A 92 -8.67 -10.25 10.17
N LEU A 93 -9.94 -10.12 9.77
CA LEU A 93 -10.47 -10.80 8.58
C LEU A 93 -10.51 -9.86 7.37
N ARG A 94 -9.92 -10.28 6.26
CA ARG A 94 -9.93 -9.52 5.01
C ARG A 94 -11.33 -9.44 4.41
N ASN A 95 -11.72 -8.26 3.93
CA ASN A 95 -12.87 -8.05 3.04
C ASN A 95 -12.59 -6.87 2.10
N GLU A 96 -13.63 -6.39 1.39
CA GLU A 96 -13.50 -5.28 0.43
C GLU A 96 -12.98 -3.97 1.04
N ASP A 97 -13.19 -3.72 2.35
CA ASP A 97 -12.66 -2.53 3.03
C ASP A 97 -11.12 -2.50 3.08
N CYS A 98 -10.48 -3.67 2.94
CA CYS A 98 -9.02 -3.83 3.00
C CYS A 98 -8.32 -3.60 1.66
N ASN A 99 -9.09 -3.40 0.58
CA ASN A 99 -8.55 -3.24 -0.76
C ASN A 99 -8.31 -1.75 -1.04
N PHE A 100 -7.07 -1.42 -1.40
CA PHE A 100 -6.67 -0.06 -1.73
C PHE A 100 -6.11 0.03 -3.15
N GLU A 101 -6.57 1.01 -3.92
CA GLU A 101 -5.92 1.45 -5.14
C GLU A 101 -4.58 2.13 -4.78
N GLU A 102 -3.46 1.48 -5.09
CA GLU A 102 -2.11 2.03 -4.98
C GLU A 102 -1.78 2.84 -6.24
N MET A 103 -1.33 4.08 -6.06
CA MET A 103 -0.88 4.92 -7.17
C MET A 103 0.40 5.66 -6.78
N ILE A 104 1.43 5.51 -7.61
CA ILE A 104 2.66 6.29 -7.53
C ILE A 104 2.37 7.68 -8.10
N LEU A 105 2.76 8.72 -7.36
CA LEU A 105 2.65 10.11 -7.76
C LEU A 105 3.93 10.58 -8.45
N GLU A 106 3.82 11.70 -9.19
CA GLU A 106 4.95 12.37 -9.83
C GLU A 106 6.07 12.77 -8.85
N ASN A 107 5.72 12.99 -7.58
CA ASN A 107 6.68 13.32 -6.52
C ASN A 107 7.30 12.08 -5.83
N HIS A 108 7.14 10.89 -6.43
CA HIS A 108 7.64 9.59 -5.96
C HIS A 108 7.02 9.05 -4.66
N TYR A 109 5.99 9.71 -4.11
CA TYR A 109 5.18 9.14 -3.04
C TYR A 109 4.04 8.30 -3.62
N ASN A 110 3.56 7.34 -2.84
CA ASN A 110 2.35 6.59 -3.16
C ASN A 110 1.14 7.19 -2.45
N THR A 111 -0.03 6.98 -3.04
CA THR A 111 -1.33 7.15 -2.39
C THR A 111 -2.06 5.82 -2.35
N TYR A 112 -2.88 5.63 -1.32
CA TYR A 112 -3.72 4.43 -1.15
C TYR A 112 -5.17 4.88 -0.99
N ALA A 113 -5.96 4.76 -2.05
CA ALA A 113 -7.38 5.08 -2.01
C ALA A 113 -8.21 3.83 -1.73
N SER A 114 -9.33 3.92 -1.02
CA SER A 114 -10.27 2.79 -0.94
C SER A 114 -10.70 2.39 -2.35
N ALA A 115 -10.52 1.11 -2.70
CA ALA A 115 -10.95 0.57 -3.98
C ALA A 115 -12.48 0.51 -4.08
N LYS A 116 -13.15 0.22 -2.97
CA LYS A 116 -14.61 0.09 -2.92
C LYS A 116 -15.33 1.42 -2.67
N TRP A 117 -14.85 2.21 -1.71
CA TRP A 117 -15.64 3.31 -1.14
C TRP A 117 -15.23 4.67 -1.67
N ARG A 118 -16.26 5.44 -2.05
CA ARG A 118 -16.14 6.85 -2.47
C ARG A 118 -17.08 7.72 -1.65
N HIS A 119 -16.75 8.99 -1.52
CA HIS A 119 -17.62 9.99 -0.89
C HIS A 119 -17.98 11.05 -1.93
N THR A 120 -19.28 11.18 -2.22
CA THR A 120 -19.79 12.12 -3.25
C THR A 120 -19.04 12.02 -4.58
N GLY A 121 -18.81 10.77 -5.04
CA GLY A 121 -18.07 10.45 -6.27
C GLY A 121 -16.53 10.53 -6.15
N LYS A 122 -16.01 11.16 -5.09
CA LYS A 122 -14.57 11.37 -4.88
C LYS A 122 -13.93 10.17 -4.17
N ARG A 123 -12.70 9.85 -4.59
CA ARG A 123 -11.86 8.83 -3.92
C ARG A 123 -11.56 9.27 -2.48
N MET A 124 -11.49 8.29 -1.59
CA MET A 124 -11.09 8.47 -0.20
C MET A 124 -9.75 7.80 0.04
N PHE A 125 -8.81 8.50 0.67
CA PHE A 125 -7.42 8.08 0.82
C PHE A 125 -7.12 7.75 2.28
N VAL A 126 -6.27 6.75 2.49
CA VAL A 126 -5.54 6.58 3.75
C VAL A 126 -4.73 7.85 3.95
N ALA A 127 -4.82 8.45 5.13
CA ALA A 127 -4.09 9.68 5.43
C ALA A 127 -3.80 9.82 6.93
N ILE A 128 -2.62 10.34 7.27
CA ILE A 128 -2.20 10.65 8.65
C ILE A 128 -1.92 12.15 8.74
N ASN A 129 -2.58 12.84 9.67
CA ASN A 129 -2.36 14.27 9.86
C ASN A 129 -1.01 14.56 10.57
N ASN A 130 -0.69 15.85 10.76
CA ASN A 130 0.58 16.26 11.40
C ASN A 130 0.70 15.81 12.87
N LYS A 131 -0.38 15.34 13.51
CA LYS A 131 -0.38 14.83 14.89
C LYS A 131 -0.26 13.30 14.96
N GLY A 132 -0.01 12.62 13.84
CA GLY A 132 0.05 11.15 13.81
C GLY A 132 -1.33 10.47 13.86
N ILE A 133 -2.42 11.22 13.67
CA ILE A 133 -3.78 10.68 13.79
C ILE A 133 -4.34 10.39 12.39
N PRO A 134 -4.94 9.21 12.15
CA PRO A 134 -5.59 8.91 10.88
C PRO A 134 -6.76 9.87 10.61
N MET A 135 -6.83 10.34 9.38
CA MET A 135 -7.93 11.19 8.93
C MET A 135 -9.09 10.34 8.43
N LYS A 136 -10.32 10.86 8.57
CA LYS A 136 -11.46 10.29 7.84
C LYS A 136 -11.22 10.47 6.33
N GLY A 137 -11.35 9.41 5.55
CA GLY A 137 -11.15 9.38 4.10
C GLY A 137 -11.95 10.45 3.36
N LYS A 138 -13.17 10.77 3.80
CA LYS A 138 -13.97 11.88 3.23
C LYS A 138 -13.34 13.28 3.36
N LYS A 139 -12.36 13.45 4.25
CA LYS A 139 -11.58 14.69 4.44
C LYS A 139 -10.21 14.65 3.77
N SER A 140 -9.82 13.50 3.22
CA SER A 140 -8.55 13.31 2.52
C SER A 140 -8.65 13.71 1.04
N LYS A 141 -7.54 14.10 0.44
CA LYS A 141 -7.42 14.42 -0.99
C LYS A 141 -6.08 13.93 -1.53
N LYS A 142 -6.05 13.48 -2.80
CA LYS A 142 -4.83 13.01 -3.48
C LYS A 142 -3.63 13.96 -3.34
N GLY A 143 -3.85 15.28 -3.42
CA GLY A 143 -2.78 16.28 -3.37
C GLY A 143 -2.27 16.63 -1.95
N GLN A 144 -2.94 16.17 -0.88
CA GLN A 144 -2.53 16.49 0.48
C GLN A 144 -1.32 15.65 0.91
N LYS A 145 -0.31 16.30 1.52
CA LYS A 145 0.86 15.62 2.11
C LYS A 145 0.45 14.48 3.06
N ALA A 146 -0.65 14.66 3.81
CA ALA A 146 -1.20 13.65 4.71
C ALA A 146 -1.57 12.32 4.02
N SER A 147 -1.81 12.32 2.70
CA SER A 147 -2.16 11.12 1.93
C SER A 147 -0.96 10.54 1.17
N HIS A 148 0.23 11.15 1.28
CA HIS A 148 1.44 10.75 0.56
C HIS A 148 2.29 9.87 1.45
N PHE A 149 2.58 8.64 1.02
CA PHE A 149 3.40 7.68 1.75
C PHE A 149 4.56 7.19 0.91
N LEU A 150 5.74 7.18 1.48
CA LEU A 150 6.93 6.58 0.88
C LEU A 150 7.06 5.13 1.41
N PRO A 151 6.99 4.11 0.55
CA PRO A 151 7.25 2.72 0.95
C PRO A 151 8.75 2.50 1.16
N MET A 152 9.19 2.43 2.40
CA MET A 152 10.59 2.26 2.76
C MET A 152 10.94 0.79 2.95
N ARG A 153 12.12 0.39 2.47
CA ARG A 153 12.68 -0.94 2.72
C ARG A 153 12.98 -1.09 4.22
N ILE A 154 12.83 -2.32 4.72
CA ILE A 154 13.23 -2.66 6.07
C ILE A 154 14.71 -3.03 5.98
N SER A 155 15.57 -2.29 6.68
CA SER A 155 16.97 -2.69 6.84
C SER A 155 17.00 -3.86 7.83
N ASN A 156 17.49 -5.01 7.37
CA ASN A 156 17.95 -6.04 8.29
C ASN A 156 19.34 -5.58 8.73
N ASN A 157 19.49 -5.11 9.96
CA ASN A 157 20.83 -5.01 10.55
C ASN A 157 21.29 -6.45 10.82
N THR A 158 21.99 -7.05 9.85
CA THR A 158 22.93 -8.16 10.09
C THR A 158 24.19 -7.62 10.74
#